data_AF-A0AAN7ZJA0-F1
#
_entry.id   AF-A0AAN7ZJA0-F1
#
_cell.length_a   1.000
_cell.length_b   1.000
_cell.length_c   1.000
_cell.angle_alpha   90.00
_cell.angle_beta   90.00
_cell.angle_gamma   90.00
#
_symmetry.space_group_name_H-M   'P 1'
#
loop_
_entity.id
_entity.type
_entity.pdbx_description
1 polymer ?
#
loop_
_entity_poly.entity_id
_entity_poly.type
_entity_poly.pdbx_seq_one_letter_code
_entity_poly.pdbx_strand_id
1 'polypeptide(L)'
;MEDYRQVIVNMKQELILIRSRSDTDCYSGEADATIQLNKIQWKVPHLTLSDDAKLNLFERINKNSAINIPFRQWELYELPALKQAPMDIWPIKTSTQLEKPRWVIVAFQKNKKFSKSEKAANFDNVDIRDIKLHLNSESYPYEAMHLNFNENTYIAAYHQYLSFRRNYYGKDDQDALFDYEYFKSCPIFIVDCSKQNETLKNSTVDIKLEMESRNSFEAGIVAYCLILHDALVQYSPLTGEVKKL
;
A
#
# COMPACT_ATOMS: atom_id res chain seq x y z
N MET A 1 -5.68 14.31 5.41
CA MET A 1 -4.71 13.70 4.48
C MET A 1 -3.35 13.83 5.13
N GLU A 2 -2.62 12.73 5.30
CA GLU A 2 -1.29 12.75 5.95
C GLU A 2 -0.32 13.70 5.24
N ASP A 3 -0.46 13.84 3.91
CA ASP A 3 0.50 14.54 3.05
C ASP A 3 0.16 16.02 2.78
N TYR A 4 -1.09 16.35 2.42
CA TYR A 4 -1.50 17.73 2.12
C TYR A 4 -2.37 18.34 3.23
N ARG A 5 -1.85 19.39 3.88
CA ARG A 5 -2.45 20.03 5.07
C ARG A 5 -3.04 21.43 4.82
N GLN A 6 -3.11 21.87 3.57
CA GLN A 6 -3.67 23.19 3.23
C GLN A 6 -5.17 23.10 2.93
N VAL A 7 -5.84 24.24 3.00
CA VAL A 7 -7.28 24.35 2.72
C VAL A 7 -7.53 24.17 1.21
N ILE A 8 -8.54 23.37 0.88
CA ILE A 8 -9.05 23.16 -0.48
C ILE A 8 -10.52 23.58 -0.50
N VAL A 9 -10.96 24.26 -1.56
CA VAL A 9 -12.31 24.83 -1.68
C VAL A 9 -13.01 24.23 -2.91
N ASN A 10 -14.32 23.99 -2.88
CA ASN A 10 -15.05 23.54 -4.08
C ASN A 10 -14.48 22.27 -4.79
N MET A 11 -13.71 21.43 -4.08
CA MET A 11 -13.18 20.20 -4.67
C MET A 11 -14.23 19.11 -4.63
N LYS A 12 -14.53 18.53 -5.79
CA LYS A 12 -15.44 17.38 -5.89
C LYS A 12 -14.80 16.17 -5.23
N GLN A 13 -15.43 15.67 -4.18
CA GLN A 13 -15.04 14.45 -3.49
C GLN A 13 -15.91 13.28 -3.96
N GLU A 14 -15.29 12.16 -4.29
CA GLU A 14 -15.98 10.95 -4.75
C GLU A 14 -15.45 9.74 -3.99
N LEU A 15 -16.37 8.91 -3.50
CA LEU A 15 -16.07 7.64 -2.83
C LEU A 15 -16.81 6.53 -3.57
N ILE A 16 -16.05 5.66 -4.23
CA ILE A 16 -16.59 4.51 -4.97
C ILE A 16 -16.29 3.25 -4.15
N LEU A 17 -17.33 2.50 -3.83
CA LEU A 17 -17.22 1.23 -3.11
C LEU A 17 -17.73 0.11 -4.01
N ILE A 18 -16.89 -0.91 -4.22
CA ILE A 18 -17.22 -2.07 -5.02
C ILE A 18 -17.25 -3.27 -4.08
N ARG A 19 -18.41 -3.93 -3.97
CA ARG A 19 -18.58 -5.13 -3.14
C ARG A 19 -18.28 -6.37 -3.98
N SER A 20 -17.57 -7.34 -3.40
CA SER A 20 -17.41 -8.67 -3.98
C SER A 20 -18.77 -9.36 -4.17
N ARG A 21 -18.80 -10.36 -5.06
CA ARG A 21 -20.00 -11.19 -5.26
C ARG A 21 -20.26 -12.16 -4.10
N SER A 22 -19.23 -12.46 -3.31
CA SER A 22 -19.29 -13.37 -2.18
C SER A 22 -18.90 -12.65 -0.89
N ASP A 23 -19.61 -12.97 0.20
CA ASP A 23 -19.31 -12.50 1.56
C ASP A 23 -18.70 -13.62 2.44
N THR A 24 -18.33 -14.75 1.84
CA THR A 24 -17.95 -15.97 2.60
C THR A 24 -16.72 -15.81 3.48
N ASP A 25 -15.88 -14.82 3.19
CA ASP A 25 -14.66 -14.47 3.94
C ASP A 25 -14.88 -13.31 4.94
N CYS A 26 -16.12 -12.83 5.09
CA CYS A 26 -16.46 -11.69 5.95
C CYS A 26 -17.07 -12.11 7.31
N TYR A 27 -17.30 -13.41 7.55
CA TYR A 27 -17.83 -13.94 8.81
C TYR A 27 -17.30 -15.35 9.08
N SER A 28 -17.31 -15.76 10.35
CA SER A 28 -16.98 -17.13 10.78
C SER A 28 -18.21 -17.82 11.35
N GLY A 29 -18.59 -18.99 10.82
CA GLY A 29 -19.71 -19.79 11.32
C GLY A 29 -20.03 -21.00 10.45
N GLU A 30 -20.71 -21.99 11.03
CA GLU A 30 -21.14 -23.21 10.31
C GLU A 30 -22.30 -22.93 9.33
N ALA A 31 -23.19 -22.02 9.69
CA ALA A 31 -24.32 -21.62 8.86
C ALA A 31 -23.95 -20.49 7.90
N ASP A 32 -24.57 -20.48 6.72
CA ASP A 32 -24.52 -19.33 5.81
C ASP A 32 -25.14 -18.10 6.46
N ALA A 33 -24.38 -17.01 6.48
CA ALA A 33 -24.85 -15.70 6.90
C ALA A 33 -24.83 -14.73 5.71
N THR A 34 -25.80 -13.82 5.67
CA THR A 34 -25.83 -12.73 4.69
C THR A 34 -25.53 -11.42 5.40
N ILE A 35 -24.52 -10.70 4.93
CA ILE A 35 -24.16 -9.41 5.52
C ILE A 35 -24.97 -8.31 4.83
N GLN A 36 -25.75 -7.56 5.59
CA GLN A 36 -26.50 -6.42 5.10
C GLN A 36 -25.83 -5.12 5.55
N LEU A 37 -25.34 -4.34 4.59
CA LEU A 37 -24.78 -3.00 4.83
C LEU A 37 -25.92 -1.98 4.75
N ASN A 38 -26.46 -1.61 5.91
CA ASN A 38 -27.62 -0.70 5.98
C ASN A 38 -27.26 0.78 5.74
N LYS A 39 -26.06 1.19 6.17
CA LYS A 39 -25.63 2.58 6.10
C LYS A 39 -24.12 2.67 6.05
N ILE A 40 -23.62 3.50 5.12
CA ILE A 40 -22.22 3.89 5.06
C ILE A 40 -22.17 5.40 5.28
N GLN A 41 -21.34 5.86 6.21
CA GLN A 41 -21.15 7.28 6.50
C GLN A 41 -19.69 7.66 6.31
N TRP A 42 -19.44 8.62 5.43
CA TRP A 42 -18.12 9.19 5.24
C TRP A 42 -18.03 10.52 6.01
N LYS A 43 -17.14 10.58 7.01
CA LYS A 43 -16.90 11.79 7.81
C LYS A 43 -15.74 12.56 7.20
N VAL A 44 -16.01 13.75 6.68
CA VAL A 44 -15.00 14.65 6.12
C VAL A 44 -14.90 15.87 7.04
N PRO A 45 -13.70 16.23 7.52
CA PRO A 45 -13.53 17.42 8.35
C PRO A 45 -13.85 18.67 7.55
N HIS A 46 -14.72 19.53 8.09
CA HIS A 46 -15.05 20.83 7.51
C HIS A 46 -14.42 21.94 8.36
N LEU A 47 -13.83 22.94 7.70
CA LEU A 47 -13.21 24.08 8.35
C LEU A 47 -14.08 25.32 8.11
N THR A 48 -14.41 26.03 9.17
CA THR A 48 -15.08 27.33 9.09
C THR A 48 -14.05 28.40 9.37
N LEU A 49 -13.86 29.33 8.44
CA LEU A 49 -12.89 30.41 8.55
C LEU A 49 -13.52 31.64 9.20
N SER A 50 -12.71 32.44 9.90
CA SER A 50 -13.08 33.81 10.32
C SER A 50 -13.23 34.72 9.10
N ASP A 51 -13.92 35.86 9.26
CA ASP A 51 -14.21 36.75 8.13
C ASP A 51 -12.93 37.37 7.52
N ASP A 52 -11.93 37.72 8.35
CA ASP A 52 -10.62 38.18 7.87
C ASP A 52 -9.88 37.11 7.03
N ALA A 53 -9.96 35.84 7.46
CA ALA A 53 -9.35 34.73 6.75
C ALA A 53 -10.09 34.41 5.44
N LYS A 54 -11.41 34.60 5.41
CA LYS A 54 -12.23 34.44 4.20
C LYS A 54 -11.83 35.44 3.11
N LEU A 55 -11.63 36.72 3.45
CA LEU A 55 -11.22 37.74 2.46
C LEU A 55 -9.92 37.34 1.76
N ASN A 56 -8.90 36.96 2.54
CA ASN A 56 -7.62 36.48 2.01
C ASN A 56 -7.77 35.22 1.15
N LEU A 57 -8.65 34.30 1.54
CA LEU A 57 -8.93 33.10 0.76
C LEU A 57 -9.64 33.43 -0.56
N PHE A 58 -10.61 34.35 -0.56
CA PHE A 58 -11.32 34.78 -1.76
C PHE A 58 -10.38 35.44 -2.76
N GLU A 59 -9.43 36.26 -2.31
CA GLU A 59 -8.39 36.79 -3.20
C GLU A 59 -7.55 35.69 -3.85
N ARG A 60 -7.19 34.64 -3.09
CA ARG A 60 -6.46 33.48 -3.63
C ARG A 60 -7.29 32.67 -4.61
N ILE A 61 -8.58 32.50 -4.35
CA ILE A 61 -9.50 31.80 -5.26
C ILE A 61 -9.65 32.60 -6.57
N ASN A 62 -9.86 33.91 -6.48
CA ASN A 62 -10.05 34.79 -7.64
C ASN A 62 -8.82 34.89 -8.53
N LYS A 63 -7.61 34.77 -7.96
CA LYS A 63 -6.37 34.65 -8.75
C LYS A 63 -6.32 33.37 -9.59
N ASN A 64 -7.10 32.35 -9.23
CA ASN A 64 -7.18 31.04 -9.87
C ASN A 64 -5.81 30.41 -10.19
N SER A 65 -4.82 30.65 -9.34
CA SER A 65 -3.49 30.05 -9.51
C SER A 65 -3.61 28.56 -9.25
N ALA A 66 -3.21 27.75 -10.23
CA ALA A 66 -3.23 26.31 -10.09
C ALA A 66 -2.34 25.86 -8.93
N ILE A 67 -2.87 25.00 -8.07
CA ILE A 67 -2.22 24.50 -6.86
C ILE A 67 -1.82 23.06 -7.10
N ASN A 68 -0.54 22.77 -6.90
CA ASN A 68 -0.03 21.41 -6.93
C ASN A 68 -0.26 20.75 -5.56
N ILE A 69 -0.97 19.62 -5.57
CA ILE A 69 -1.30 18.84 -4.39
C ILE A 69 -0.54 17.52 -4.50
N PRO A 70 0.64 17.40 -3.85
CA PRO A 70 1.31 16.13 -3.72
C PRO A 70 0.59 15.27 -2.68
N PHE A 71 0.42 14.00 -2.97
CA PHE A 71 -0.10 13.01 -2.04
C PHE A 71 0.46 11.63 -2.35
N ARG A 72 0.43 10.71 -1.39
CA ARG A 72 0.81 9.33 -1.62
C ARG A 72 -0.40 8.53 -2.07
N GLN A 73 -0.32 7.95 -3.25
CA GLN A 73 -1.33 7.05 -3.78
C GLN A 73 -0.97 5.61 -3.41
N TRP A 74 -2.00 4.83 -3.06
CA TRP A 74 -1.88 3.45 -2.63
C TRP A 74 -2.57 2.56 -3.66
N GLU A 75 -1.88 1.55 -4.18
CA GLU A 75 -2.40 0.61 -5.16
C GLU A 75 -2.15 -0.83 -4.71
N LEU A 76 -3.23 -1.58 -4.54
CA LEU A 76 -3.16 -2.99 -4.16
C LEU A 76 -3.28 -3.89 -5.38
N TYR A 77 -2.34 -4.80 -5.50
CA TYR A 77 -2.31 -5.87 -6.49
C TYR A 77 -2.42 -7.22 -5.80
N GLU A 78 -3.04 -8.17 -6.47
CA GLU A 78 -3.20 -9.56 -6.01
C GLU A 78 -2.66 -10.51 -7.08
N LEU A 79 -1.81 -11.44 -6.66
CA LEU A 79 -1.43 -12.63 -7.42
C LEU A 79 -2.19 -13.82 -6.83
N PRO A 80 -3.23 -14.34 -7.52
CA PRO A 80 -4.15 -15.33 -6.94
C PRO A 80 -3.53 -16.70 -6.65
N ALA A 81 -2.39 -17.02 -7.28
CA ALA A 81 -1.67 -18.26 -7.01
C ALA A 81 -0.18 -18.07 -7.35
N LEU A 82 0.69 -18.32 -6.36
CA LEU A 82 2.11 -18.48 -6.61
C LEU A 82 2.40 -19.79 -7.33
N LYS A 83 3.45 -19.81 -8.16
CA LYS A 83 3.97 -21.06 -8.73
C LYS A 83 4.42 -21.99 -7.62
N GLN A 84 4.15 -23.29 -7.75
CA GLN A 84 4.59 -24.34 -6.81
C GLN A 84 6.09 -24.67 -6.98
N ALA A 85 6.91 -23.64 -6.88
CA ALA A 85 8.36 -23.64 -7.01
C ALA A 85 8.93 -22.85 -5.82
N PRO A 86 10.23 -23.00 -5.49
CA PRO A 86 10.84 -22.20 -4.42
C PRO A 86 11.02 -20.72 -4.79
N MET A 87 10.79 -20.37 -6.05
CA MET A 87 10.97 -19.01 -6.56
C MET A 87 9.86 -18.66 -7.55
N ASP A 88 9.31 -17.47 -7.43
CA ASP A 88 8.38 -16.90 -8.41
C ASP A 88 8.70 -15.43 -8.67
N ILE A 89 8.52 -15.01 -9.93
CA ILE A 89 8.70 -13.62 -10.37
C ILE A 89 7.36 -13.15 -10.91
N TRP A 90 6.81 -12.13 -10.25
CA TRP A 90 5.53 -11.52 -10.57
C TRP A 90 5.72 -10.15 -11.22
N PRO A 91 5.43 -10.00 -12.52
CA PRO A 91 5.31 -8.67 -13.13
C PRO A 91 4.00 -8.01 -12.65
N ILE A 92 4.12 -6.98 -11.83
CA ILE A 92 2.95 -6.34 -11.19
C ILE A 92 2.33 -5.31 -12.13
N LYS A 93 3.11 -4.30 -12.54
CA LYS A 93 2.65 -3.24 -13.43
C LYS A 93 3.82 -2.55 -14.12
N THR A 94 3.48 -1.78 -15.15
CA THR A 94 4.35 -0.75 -15.72
C THR A 94 3.82 0.61 -15.28
N SER A 95 4.62 1.38 -14.55
CA SER A 95 4.27 2.71 -14.04
C SER A 95 4.83 3.81 -14.92
N THR A 96 4.21 4.99 -14.90
CA THR A 96 4.84 6.20 -15.43
C THR A 96 5.85 6.74 -14.42
N GLN A 97 6.79 7.57 -14.88
CA GLN A 97 7.82 8.15 -14.03
C GLN A 97 7.26 9.09 -12.94
N LEU A 98 6.01 9.56 -13.07
CA LEU A 98 5.36 10.41 -12.07
C LEU A 98 4.83 9.60 -10.89
N GLU A 99 4.55 8.31 -11.08
CA GLU A 99 4.07 7.37 -10.07
C GLU A 99 5.21 6.44 -9.62
N LYS A 100 6.30 7.02 -9.10
CA LYS A 100 7.45 6.23 -8.64
C LYS A 100 7.12 5.51 -7.33
N PRO A 101 7.29 4.18 -7.24
CA PRO A 101 7.11 3.45 -6.00
C PRO A 101 8.13 3.94 -4.97
N ARG A 102 7.67 4.32 -3.78
CA ARG A 102 8.49 4.71 -2.63
C ARG A 102 8.61 3.55 -1.64
N TRP A 103 7.52 2.82 -1.45
CA TRP A 103 7.48 1.62 -0.63
C TRP A 103 6.64 0.56 -1.31
N VAL A 104 7.05 -0.69 -1.19
CA VAL A 104 6.26 -1.85 -1.58
C VAL A 104 6.07 -2.73 -0.37
N ILE A 105 4.81 -3.04 -0.06
CA ILE A 105 4.41 -3.86 1.07
C ILE A 105 3.89 -5.18 0.53
N VAL A 106 4.48 -6.29 0.96
CA VAL A 106 4.15 -7.63 0.51
C VAL A 106 3.68 -8.48 1.67
N ALA A 107 2.58 -9.19 1.46
CA ALA A 107 2.06 -10.15 2.44
C ALA A 107 1.40 -11.33 1.72
N PHE A 108 1.32 -12.47 2.41
CA PHE A 108 0.85 -13.73 1.83
C PHE A 108 -0.33 -14.28 2.62
N GLN A 109 -1.21 -15.00 1.93
CA GLN A 109 -2.31 -15.75 2.54
C GLN A 109 -2.37 -17.15 1.97
N LYS A 110 -2.72 -18.13 2.79
CA LYS A 110 -2.86 -19.54 2.40
C LYS A 110 -4.31 -19.97 2.48
N ASN A 111 -4.96 -20.18 1.32
CA ASN A 111 -6.31 -20.73 1.22
C ASN A 111 -7.39 -19.98 2.04
N LYS A 112 -7.23 -18.67 2.26
CA LYS A 112 -8.16 -17.87 3.08
C LYS A 112 -9.27 -17.20 2.29
N LYS A 113 -9.02 -16.90 1.02
CA LYS A 113 -9.99 -16.21 0.17
C LYS A 113 -11.23 -17.08 -0.01
N PHE A 114 -12.40 -16.49 0.22
CA PHE A 114 -13.70 -17.16 0.21
C PHE A 114 -13.87 -18.32 1.22
N SER A 115 -12.97 -18.46 2.20
CA SER A 115 -13.09 -19.47 3.25
C SER A 115 -13.84 -18.91 4.47
N LYS A 116 -14.76 -19.71 5.04
CA LYS A 116 -15.52 -19.37 6.25
C LYS A 116 -14.78 -19.71 7.55
N SER A 117 -13.86 -20.67 7.50
CA SER A 117 -13.12 -21.13 8.68
C SER A 117 -11.90 -20.26 8.95
N GLU A 118 -11.34 -19.67 7.90
CA GLU A 118 -10.11 -18.90 7.98
C GLU A 118 -10.38 -17.40 8.09
N LYS A 119 -9.55 -16.72 8.89
CA LYS A 119 -9.61 -15.27 9.03
C LYS A 119 -8.87 -14.59 7.88
N ALA A 120 -9.60 -14.08 6.89
CA ALA A 120 -9.03 -13.33 5.76
C ALA A 120 -8.28 -12.05 6.16
N ALA A 121 -8.43 -11.57 7.41
CA ALA A 121 -7.63 -10.45 7.92
C ALA A 121 -6.20 -10.84 8.31
N ASN A 122 -5.92 -12.14 8.50
CA ASN A 122 -4.62 -12.61 8.97
C ASN A 122 -3.76 -13.04 7.79
N PHE A 123 -2.53 -12.55 7.73
CA PHE A 123 -1.51 -13.04 6.81
C PHE A 123 -0.84 -14.31 7.35
N ASP A 124 -0.16 -15.05 6.47
CA ASP A 124 0.51 -16.29 6.80
C ASP A 124 1.99 -16.20 6.52
N ASN A 125 2.79 -16.85 7.37
CA ASN A 125 4.18 -17.11 7.07
C ASN A 125 4.30 -18.26 6.07
N VAL A 126 4.87 -17.98 4.90
CA VAL A 126 5.12 -18.95 3.83
C VAL A 126 6.60 -19.30 3.68
N ASP A 127 7.38 -19.12 4.75
CA ASP A 127 8.82 -19.40 4.83
C ASP A 127 9.65 -18.69 3.74
N ILE A 128 9.34 -17.41 3.53
CA ILE A 128 10.12 -16.54 2.65
C ILE A 128 11.58 -16.48 3.11
N ARG A 129 12.48 -16.64 2.15
CA ARG A 129 13.92 -16.49 2.30
C ARG A 129 14.41 -15.14 1.78
N ASP A 130 13.89 -14.69 0.64
CA ASP A 130 14.26 -13.41 0.03
C ASP A 130 13.05 -12.79 -0.69
N ILE A 131 13.00 -11.47 -0.68
CA ILE A 131 12.04 -10.67 -1.45
C ILE A 131 12.82 -9.55 -2.11
N LYS A 132 12.71 -9.48 -3.43
CA LYS A 132 13.44 -8.51 -4.23
C LYS A 132 12.49 -7.84 -5.21
N LEU A 133 12.40 -6.53 -5.13
CA LEU A 133 11.68 -5.71 -6.08
C LEU A 133 12.64 -5.26 -7.18
N HIS A 134 12.31 -5.57 -8.41
CA HIS A 134 13.01 -5.08 -9.59
C HIS A 134 12.23 -3.91 -10.19
N LEU A 135 12.91 -2.78 -10.33
CA LEU A 135 12.45 -1.58 -11.00
C LEU A 135 13.31 -1.37 -12.23
N ASN A 136 12.79 -1.78 -13.39
CA ASN A 136 13.58 -1.94 -14.61
C ASN A 136 14.82 -2.84 -14.35
N SER A 137 16.01 -2.25 -14.31
CA SER A 137 17.30 -2.95 -14.11
C SER A 137 17.85 -2.79 -12.69
N GLU A 138 17.20 -2.03 -11.81
CA GLU A 138 17.62 -1.84 -10.42
C GLU A 138 16.82 -2.77 -9.48
N SER A 139 17.47 -3.28 -8.44
CA SER A 139 16.86 -4.21 -7.48
C SER A 139 16.91 -3.67 -6.05
N TYR A 140 15.83 -3.89 -5.30
CA TYR A 140 15.64 -3.43 -3.93
C TYR A 140 15.10 -4.57 -3.05
N PRO A 141 15.71 -4.87 -1.90
CA PRO A 141 17.07 -4.47 -1.53
C PRO A 141 18.10 -5.03 -2.53
N TYR A 142 19.28 -4.40 -2.56
CA TYR A 142 20.39 -4.86 -3.41
C TYR A 142 20.94 -6.21 -2.93
N GLU A 143 21.10 -6.36 -1.62
CA GLU A 143 21.56 -7.59 -0.99
C GLU A 143 20.37 -8.50 -0.65
N ALA A 144 20.59 -9.81 -0.76
CA ALA A 144 19.62 -10.81 -0.36
C ALA A 144 19.45 -10.83 1.16
N MET A 145 18.21 -10.95 1.64
CA MET A 145 17.93 -10.90 3.07
C MET A 145 18.29 -12.20 3.82
N HIS A 146 18.33 -13.34 3.12
CA HIS A 146 18.66 -14.65 3.67
C HIS A 146 17.87 -15.02 4.95
N LEU A 147 16.56 -14.75 4.95
CA LEU A 147 15.70 -14.93 6.11
C LEU A 147 15.54 -16.41 6.48
N ASN A 148 15.48 -16.68 7.79
CA ASN A 148 15.09 -17.98 8.32
C ASN A 148 14.17 -17.81 9.53
N PHE A 149 12.88 -18.03 9.31
CA PHE A 149 11.89 -17.96 10.38
C PHE A 149 12.05 -19.08 11.41
N ASN A 150 12.50 -20.28 11.02
CA ASN A 150 12.69 -21.41 11.93
C ASN A 150 13.82 -21.18 12.94
N GLU A 151 14.92 -20.55 12.51
CA GLU A 151 16.05 -20.18 13.38
C GLU A 151 15.90 -18.80 14.04
N ASN A 152 14.75 -18.15 13.86
CA ASN A 152 14.50 -16.78 14.30
C ASN A 152 15.49 -15.73 13.75
N THR A 153 16.05 -15.95 12.56
CA THR A 153 16.92 -15.00 11.86
C THR A 153 16.15 -14.29 10.75
N TYR A 154 15.15 -13.50 11.14
CA TYR A 154 14.32 -12.66 10.25
C TYR A 154 14.36 -11.18 10.63
N ILE A 155 15.39 -10.78 11.39
CA ILE A 155 15.58 -9.41 11.89
C ILE A 155 15.63 -8.37 10.78
N ALA A 156 16.16 -8.71 9.60
CA ALA A 156 16.22 -7.79 8.46
C ALA A 156 14.80 -7.37 8.00
N ALA A 157 13.89 -8.33 7.86
CA ALA A 157 12.50 -8.06 7.49
C ALA A 157 11.76 -7.29 8.59
N TYR A 158 11.97 -7.66 9.85
CA TYR A 158 11.35 -6.94 10.98
C TYR A 158 11.86 -5.50 11.10
N HIS A 159 13.15 -5.27 10.90
CA HIS A 159 13.74 -3.94 10.90
C HIS A 159 13.21 -3.07 9.75
N GLN A 160 13.00 -3.63 8.56
CA GLN A 160 12.34 -2.93 7.45
C GLN A 160 10.91 -2.51 7.79
N TYR A 161 10.15 -3.39 8.44
CA TYR A 161 8.82 -3.09 8.95
C TYR A 161 8.81 -1.92 9.96
N LEU A 162 9.70 -1.95 10.96
CA LEU A 162 9.82 -0.86 11.94
C LEU A 162 10.26 0.44 11.27
N SER A 163 11.27 0.38 10.40
CA SER A 163 11.78 1.54 9.66
C SER A 163 10.69 2.22 8.83
N PHE A 164 9.85 1.43 8.15
CA PHE A 164 8.71 1.98 7.41
C PHE A 164 7.72 2.69 8.33
N ARG A 165 7.37 2.09 9.48
CA ARG A 165 6.44 2.71 10.42
C ARG A 165 6.96 4.04 10.95
N ARG A 166 8.24 4.09 11.27
CA ARG A 166 8.93 5.31 11.69
C ARG A 166 8.95 6.37 10.59
N ASN A 167 9.36 6.00 9.38
CA ASN A 167 9.54 6.95 8.28
C ASN A 167 8.21 7.43 7.69
N TYR A 168 7.21 6.56 7.60
CA TYR A 168 5.93 6.87 6.97
C TYR A 168 4.96 7.56 7.95
N TYR A 169 4.80 7.00 9.16
CA TYR A 169 3.83 7.50 10.15
C TYR A 169 4.44 8.42 11.22
N GLY A 170 5.76 8.54 11.30
CA GLY A 170 6.42 9.27 12.38
C GLY A 170 6.20 8.63 13.75
N LYS A 171 5.96 7.32 13.80
CA LYS A 171 5.70 6.57 15.05
C LYS A 171 6.96 5.96 15.60
N ASP A 172 7.01 5.84 16.93
CA ASP A 172 8.09 5.16 17.62
C ASP A 172 7.97 3.63 17.47
N ASP A 173 9.10 2.95 17.61
CA ASP A 173 9.18 1.49 17.49
C ASP A 173 8.35 0.78 18.57
N GLN A 174 8.19 1.40 19.75
CA GLN A 174 7.40 0.87 20.87
C GLN A 174 5.90 0.79 20.56
N ASP A 175 5.42 1.58 19.59
CA ASP A 175 4.02 1.53 19.17
C ASP A 175 3.78 0.45 18.11
N ALA A 176 4.76 -0.42 17.82
CA ALA A 176 4.65 -1.49 16.83
C ALA A 176 3.39 -2.32 17.00
N LEU A 177 2.67 -2.49 15.89
CA LEU A 177 1.50 -3.37 15.89
C LEU A 177 1.95 -4.81 16.09
N PHE A 178 3.10 -5.17 15.53
CA PHE A 178 3.70 -6.51 15.63
C PHE A 178 5.00 -6.42 16.43
N ASP A 179 5.08 -7.17 17.51
CA ASP A 179 6.37 -7.50 18.11
C ASP A 179 7.14 -8.51 17.22
N TYR A 180 8.37 -8.83 17.60
CA TYR A 180 9.22 -9.72 16.83
C TYR A 180 8.59 -11.12 16.67
N GLU A 181 8.04 -11.69 17.75
CA GLU A 181 7.46 -13.04 17.75
C GLU A 181 6.15 -13.12 16.96
N TYR A 182 5.29 -12.12 17.08
CA TYR A 182 4.05 -12.03 16.33
C TYR A 182 4.30 -11.80 14.84
N PHE A 183 5.33 -11.01 14.49
CA PHE A 183 5.75 -10.82 13.10
C PHE A 183 6.11 -12.15 12.43
N LYS A 184 6.70 -13.12 13.15
CA LYS A 184 6.97 -14.46 12.63
C LYS A 184 5.73 -15.20 12.17
N SER A 185 4.58 -14.96 12.79
CA SER A 185 3.32 -15.65 12.47
C SER A 185 2.61 -15.01 11.27
N CYS A 186 2.68 -13.68 11.16
CA CYS A 186 2.03 -12.91 10.10
C CYS A 186 3.01 -11.88 9.49
N PRO A 187 4.07 -12.32 8.80
CA PRO A 187 5.09 -11.40 8.31
C PRO A 187 4.52 -10.46 7.24
N ILE A 188 4.85 -9.18 7.38
CA ILE A 188 4.61 -8.15 6.37
C ILE A 188 5.96 -7.61 5.93
N PHE A 189 6.32 -7.86 4.69
CA PHE A 189 7.61 -7.49 4.15
C PHE A 189 7.53 -6.10 3.54
N ILE A 190 8.50 -5.25 3.85
CA ILE A 190 8.57 -3.89 3.31
C ILE A 190 9.84 -3.73 2.48
N VAL A 191 9.67 -3.43 1.21
CA VAL A 191 10.78 -3.01 0.36
C VAL A 191 10.81 -1.48 0.32
N ASP A 192 11.86 -0.89 0.89
CA ASP A 192 12.10 0.54 0.83
C ASP A 192 12.83 0.90 -0.47
N CYS A 193 12.15 1.73 -1.23
CA CYS A 193 12.48 2.18 -2.56
C CYS A 193 12.58 3.71 -2.62
N SER A 194 12.50 4.39 -1.47
CA SER A 194 12.46 5.85 -1.39
C SER A 194 13.75 6.52 -1.88
N LYS A 195 14.89 5.84 -1.74
CA LYS A 195 16.23 6.31 -2.14
C LYS A 195 16.65 5.90 -3.56
N GLN A 196 15.69 5.61 -4.42
CA GLN A 196 15.94 5.33 -5.84
C GLN A 196 16.71 6.46 -6.53
N ASN A 197 17.48 6.09 -7.53
CA ASN A 197 18.22 7.05 -8.34
C ASN A 197 17.25 7.96 -9.13
N GLU A 198 17.40 9.28 -8.97
CA GLU A 198 16.58 10.26 -9.67
C GLU A 198 16.99 10.47 -11.13
N THR A 199 18.17 9.96 -11.53
CA THR A 199 18.76 10.22 -12.86
C THR A 199 18.13 9.44 -14.02
N LEU A 200 17.11 8.62 -13.78
CA LEU A 200 16.38 7.91 -14.85
C LEU A 200 15.48 8.87 -15.64
N LYS A 201 15.98 9.26 -16.82
CA LYS A 201 15.33 10.08 -17.85
C LYS A 201 13.99 9.46 -18.30
N ASN A 202 12.88 10.21 -18.20
CA ASN A 202 11.61 10.10 -18.95
C ASN A 202 11.18 8.71 -19.49
N SER A 203 11.34 7.63 -18.74
CA SER A 203 10.95 6.28 -19.18
C SER A 203 9.89 5.68 -18.26
N THR A 204 9.15 4.70 -18.79
CA THR A 204 8.30 3.83 -17.99
C THR A 204 9.13 3.00 -17.01
N VAL A 205 8.52 2.61 -15.90
CA VAL A 205 9.14 1.78 -14.87
C VAL A 205 8.37 0.47 -14.77
N ASP A 206 9.00 -0.62 -15.19
CA ASP A 206 8.49 -1.97 -14.99
C ASP A 206 8.76 -2.42 -13.57
N ILE A 207 7.69 -2.76 -12.84
CA ILE A 207 7.75 -3.21 -11.46
C ILE A 207 7.54 -4.72 -11.43
N LYS A 208 8.56 -5.46 -11.02
CA LYS A 208 8.51 -6.92 -10.86
C LYS A 208 8.90 -7.29 -9.44
N LEU A 209 8.15 -8.20 -8.83
CA LEU A 209 8.43 -8.73 -7.51
C LEU A 209 8.94 -10.15 -7.62
N GLU A 210 10.15 -10.38 -7.16
CA GLU A 210 10.76 -11.69 -7.01
C GLU A 210 10.60 -12.15 -5.56
N MET A 211 10.08 -13.37 -5.40
CA MET A 211 9.81 -13.98 -4.12
C MET A 211 10.50 -15.33 -4.09
N GLU A 212 11.38 -15.53 -3.12
CA GLU A 212 12.08 -16.78 -2.88
C GLU A 212 11.68 -17.32 -1.51
N SER A 213 11.31 -18.58 -1.44
CA SER A 213 10.99 -19.32 -0.22
C SER A 213 11.95 -20.47 -0.02
N ARG A 214 12.04 -20.94 1.23
CA ARG A 214 12.92 -22.06 1.58
C ARG A 214 12.48 -23.38 0.93
N ASN A 215 11.18 -23.59 0.83
CA ASN A 215 10.55 -24.77 0.25
C ASN A 215 9.65 -24.31 -0.89
N SER A 216 9.33 -25.18 -1.85
CA SER A 216 8.36 -24.84 -2.89
C SER A 216 7.05 -24.34 -2.29
N PHE A 217 6.52 -23.24 -2.84
CA PHE A 217 5.23 -22.70 -2.40
C PHE A 217 4.13 -23.77 -2.50
N GLU A 218 3.32 -23.85 -1.46
CA GLU A 218 2.16 -24.74 -1.44
C GLU A 218 1.04 -24.26 -2.39
N ALA A 219 0.13 -25.16 -2.74
CA ALA A 219 -1.05 -24.79 -3.52
C ALA A 219 -1.93 -23.79 -2.74
N GLY A 220 -2.44 -22.78 -3.46
CA GLY A 220 -3.39 -21.81 -2.93
C GLY A 220 -2.78 -20.71 -2.06
N ILE A 221 -1.47 -20.47 -2.19
CA ILE A 221 -0.85 -19.26 -1.65
C ILE A 221 -1.15 -18.08 -2.58
N VAL A 222 -1.79 -17.06 -2.01
CA VAL A 222 -2.09 -15.77 -2.63
C VAL A 222 -1.04 -14.76 -2.15
N ALA A 223 -0.48 -13.96 -3.05
CA ALA A 223 0.39 -12.86 -2.70
C ALA A 223 -0.31 -11.52 -2.92
N TYR A 224 -0.20 -10.63 -1.94
CA TYR A 224 -0.69 -9.26 -2.01
C TYR A 224 0.49 -8.31 -2.06
N CYS A 225 0.42 -7.34 -2.95
CA CYS A 225 1.44 -6.30 -3.10
C CYS A 225 0.76 -4.94 -3.09
N LEU A 226 1.02 -4.15 -2.05
CA LEU A 226 0.57 -2.76 -1.94
C LEU A 226 1.75 -1.85 -2.32
N ILE A 227 1.57 -1.08 -3.39
CA ILE A 227 2.54 -0.10 -3.85
C ILE A 227 2.12 1.27 -3.34
N LEU A 228 3.01 1.94 -2.63
CA LEU A 228 2.86 3.33 -2.24
C LEU A 228 3.77 4.16 -3.14
N HIS A 229 3.18 5.07 -3.90
CA HIS A 229 3.91 5.95 -4.81
C HIS A 229 3.48 7.41 -4.62
N ASP A 230 4.38 8.31 -4.98
CA ASP A 230 4.07 9.74 -4.98
C ASP A 230 3.19 10.04 -6.19
N ALA A 231 2.14 10.83 -5.98
CA ALA A 231 1.25 11.31 -7.03
C ALA A 231 1.09 12.83 -6.90
N LEU A 232 0.92 13.48 -8.05
CA LEU A 232 0.73 14.92 -8.13
C LEU A 232 -0.55 15.22 -8.89
N VAL A 233 -1.45 15.97 -8.27
CA VAL A 233 -2.61 16.54 -8.95
C VAL A 233 -2.53 18.06 -8.92
N GLN A 234 -2.98 18.67 -10.00
CA GLN A 234 -3.11 20.11 -10.13
C GLN A 234 -4.58 20.47 -9.95
N TYR A 235 -4.85 21.37 -9.01
CA TYR A 235 -6.18 21.82 -8.65
C TYR A 235 -6.35 23.32 -8.94
N SER A 236 -7.44 23.68 -9.60
CA SER A 236 -7.79 25.06 -9.95
C SER A 236 -8.84 25.59 -8.97
N PRO A 237 -8.53 26.57 -8.10
CA PRO A 237 -9.44 27.02 -7.05
C PRO A 237 -10.76 27.61 -7.51
N LEU A 238 -10.77 28.29 -8.66
CA LEU A 238 -11.97 28.95 -9.18
C LEU A 238 -12.93 27.96 -9.84
N THR A 239 -12.40 27.03 -10.64
CA THR A 239 -13.21 26.06 -11.41
C THR A 239 -13.50 24.78 -10.64
N GLY A 240 -12.71 24.48 -9.61
CA GLY A 240 -12.76 23.20 -8.88
C GLY A 240 -12.17 22.02 -9.67
N GLU A 241 -11.60 22.27 -10.85
CA GLU A 241 -11.02 21.23 -11.71
C GLU A 241 -9.78 20.62 -11.08
N VAL A 242 -9.68 19.30 -11.17
CA VAL A 242 -8.53 18.52 -10.71
C VAL A 242 -7.98 17.75 -11.90
N LYS A 243 -6.70 17.94 -12.21
CA LYS A 243 -6.00 17.25 -13.28
C LYS A 243 -4.85 16.45 -12.67
N LYS A 244 -4.81 15.14 -12.94
CA LYS A 244 -3.64 14.32 -12.62
C LYS A 244 -2.50 14.68 -13.57
N LEU A 245 -1.34 14.96 -13.01
CA LEU A 245 -0.13 15.32 -13.76
C LEU A 245 0.65 14.07 -14.16
#